data_AF-A0AAX2ZX89-F1
#
_entry.id   AF-A0AAX2ZX89-F1
#
_cell.length_a   1.000
_cell.length_b   1.000
_cell.length_c   1.000
_cell.angle_alpha   90.00
_cell.angle_beta   90.00
_cell.angle_gamma   90.00
#
_symmetry.space_group_name_H-M   'P 1'
#
loop_
_entity.id
_entity.type
_entity.pdbx_description
1 polymer ?
#
loop_
_entity_poly.entity_id
_entity_poly.type
_entity_poly.pdbx_seq_one_letter_code
_entity_poly.pdbx_strand_id
1 'polypeptide(L)'
;MPATPSRTNTERAAAIACLLRQLTARRFVWRLVRLLTPDEAGRRPADGIDAGAPAVFTELLRLDSPVQATARTATVDQTLGGIDISCGETVLACVAAANRDPAVYDDPDVFHPGRPGPAPLTFGHGAHYCLGAPLARLETTAALCHILRRRPVLAGSPTWRDTAAIRGPATVPIRFGA
;
A
#
# COMPACT_ATOMS: atom_id res chain seq x y z
N MET A 1 15.52 -34.46 28.37
CA MET A 1 14.26 -34.55 27.60
C MET A 1 13.82 -33.14 27.25
N PRO A 2 13.81 -32.72 25.96
CA PRO A 2 13.33 -31.41 25.57
C PRO A 2 11.79 -31.39 25.65
N ALA A 3 11.24 -30.36 26.28
CA ALA A 3 9.80 -30.19 26.47
C ALA A 3 9.09 -30.05 25.12
N THR A 4 8.04 -30.85 24.91
CA THR A 4 7.16 -30.75 23.74
C THR A 4 6.36 -29.45 23.85
N PRO A 5 6.41 -28.55 22.85
CA PRO A 5 5.68 -27.29 22.93
C PRO A 5 4.16 -27.54 22.89
N SER A 6 3.43 -26.86 23.78
CA SER A 6 1.97 -26.98 23.89
C SER A 6 1.26 -26.48 22.64
N ARG A 7 0.20 -27.21 22.23
CA ARG A 7 -0.63 -26.94 21.03
C ARG A 7 -1.16 -25.50 20.90
N THR A 8 -1.23 -24.74 21.99
CA THR A 8 -1.82 -23.39 22.05
C THR A 8 -0.92 -22.28 21.49
N ASN A 9 0.40 -22.47 21.43
CA ASN A 9 1.32 -21.47 20.85
C ASN A 9 1.38 -21.56 19.32
N THR A 10 1.26 -22.77 18.76
CA THR A 10 1.26 -22.99 17.31
C THR A 10 -0.03 -22.45 16.65
N GLU A 11 -1.17 -22.52 17.34
CA GLU A 11 -2.45 -21.99 16.88
C GLU A 11 -2.51 -20.45 16.90
N ARG A 12 -1.87 -19.81 17.90
CA ARG A 12 -1.74 -18.34 17.95
C ARG A 12 -0.78 -17.80 16.89
N ALA A 13 0.33 -18.49 16.64
CA ALA A 13 1.24 -18.16 15.53
C ALA A 13 0.58 -18.36 14.15
N ALA A 14 -0.25 -19.41 14.00
CA ALA A 14 -1.04 -19.65 12.79
C ALA A 14 -2.14 -18.60 12.58
N ALA A 15 -2.77 -18.10 13.65
CA ALA A 15 -3.75 -17.00 13.59
C ALA A 15 -3.11 -15.67 13.17
N ILE A 16 -1.91 -15.36 13.70
CA ILE A 16 -1.12 -14.19 13.29
C ILE A 16 -0.66 -14.33 11.82
N ALA A 17 -0.23 -15.51 11.40
CA ALA A 17 0.10 -15.79 9.99
C ALA A 17 -1.12 -15.81 9.06
N CYS A 18 -2.33 -16.04 9.56
CA CYS A 18 -3.58 -15.97 8.80
C CYS A 18 -4.08 -14.52 8.66
N LEU A 19 -3.90 -13.69 9.70
CA LEU A 19 -4.13 -12.24 9.66
C LEU A 19 -3.16 -11.52 8.71
N LEU A 20 -1.89 -11.92 8.69
CA LEU A 20 -0.91 -11.42 7.70
C LEU A 20 -1.30 -11.82 6.26
N ARG A 21 -1.86 -13.02 6.07
CA ARG A 21 -2.37 -13.51 4.77
C ARG A 21 -3.50 -12.66 4.19
N GLN A 22 -4.29 -11.97 5.02
CA GLN A 22 -5.36 -11.08 4.55
C GLN A 22 -4.86 -9.70 4.11
N LEU A 23 -3.68 -9.27 4.58
CA LEU A 23 -3.13 -7.94 4.33
C LEU A 23 -2.28 -7.87 3.06
N THR A 24 -1.56 -8.94 2.71
CA THR A 24 -0.64 -8.90 1.57
C THR A 24 -1.26 -9.46 0.28
N ALA A 25 -1.69 -10.72 0.26
CA ALA A 25 -2.15 -11.38 -0.99
C ALA A 25 -3.29 -10.66 -1.74
N ARG A 26 -4.31 -10.16 -1.03
CA ARG A 26 -5.51 -9.57 -1.66
C ARG A 26 -5.37 -8.06 -1.93
N ARG A 27 -4.30 -7.40 -1.46
CA ARG A 27 -4.07 -5.96 -1.65
C ARG A 27 -3.03 -5.65 -2.74
N PHE A 28 -2.31 -6.66 -3.24
CA PHE A 28 -1.45 -6.54 -4.44
C PHE A 28 -2.23 -6.14 -5.70
N VAL A 29 -3.52 -6.46 -5.74
CA VAL A 29 -4.35 -6.36 -6.94
C VAL A 29 -4.67 -4.90 -7.31
N TRP A 30 -4.57 -3.95 -6.37
CA TRP A 30 -4.83 -2.54 -6.69
C TRP A 30 -3.77 -1.94 -7.64
N ARG A 31 -2.50 -2.26 -7.38
CA ARG A 31 -1.36 -1.80 -8.16
C ARG A 31 -1.41 -2.30 -9.59
N LEU A 32 -1.95 -3.51 -9.78
CA LEU A 32 -2.19 -4.07 -11.10
C LEU A 32 -3.24 -3.28 -11.87
N VAL A 33 -4.29 -2.75 -11.24
CA VAL A 33 -5.27 -1.92 -11.96
C VAL A 33 -4.57 -0.73 -12.61
N ARG A 34 -3.85 0.09 -11.83
CA ARG A 34 -3.15 1.27 -12.36
C ARG A 34 -2.12 0.90 -13.43
N LEU A 35 -1.33 -0.15 -13.19
CA LEU A 35 -0.30 -0.58 -14.13
C LEU A 35 -0.87 -1.16 -15.43
N LEU A 36 -2.08 -1.72 -15.39
CA LEU A 36 -2.71 -2.38 -16.54
C LEU A 36 -3.77 -1.51 -17.24
N THR A 37 -4.22 -0.42 -16.63
CA THR A 37 -5.07 0.57 -17.27
C THR A 37 -4.28 1.28 -18.38
N PRO A 38 -4.71 1.18 -19.64
CA PRO A 38 -4.06 1.89 -20.73
C PRO A 38 -4.30 3.39 -20.63
N ASP A 39 -3.31 4.18 -21.05
CA ASP A 39 -3.46 5.60 -21.36
C ASP A 39 -4.32 5.80 -22.64
N GLU A 40 -4.58 7.06 -23.00
CA GLU A 40 -5.33 7.40 -24.23
C GLU A 40 -4.68 6.83 -25.51
N ALA A 41 -3.36 6.57 -25.48
CA ALA A 41 -2.60 5.99 -26.58
C ALA A 41 -2.54 4.44 -26.52
N GLY A 42 -3.25 3.80 -25.59
CA GLY A 42 -3.27 2.36 -25.43
C GLY A 42 -2.05 1.76 -24.72
N ARG A 43 -1.10 2.60 -24.26
CA ARG A 43 0.10 2.15 -23.54
C ARG A 43 -0.23 1.98 -22.08
N ARG A 44 0.25 0.87 -21.50
CA ARG A 44 0.06 0.61 -20.07
C ARG A 44 1.36 0.91 -19.35
N PRO A 45 1.32 1.50 -18.14
CA PRO A 45 2.54 1.69 -17.35
C PRO A 45 3.33 0.39 -17.15
N ALA A 46 2.65 -0.76 -17.07
CA ALA A 46 3.27 -2.08 -16.98
C ALA A 46 4.26 -2.42 -18.11
N ASP A 47 4.11 -1.83 -19.31
CA ASP A 47 4.89 -2.22 -20.49
C ASP A 47 6.29 -1.56 -20.53
N GLY A 48 6.48 -0.47 -19.77
CA GLY A 48 7.71 0.34 -19.79
C GLY A 48 8.50 0.36 -18.48
N ILE A 49 8.15 -0.47 -17.50
CA ILE A 49 8.73 -0.42 -16.15
C ILE A 49 9.53 -1.66 -15.80
N ASP A 50 10.56 -1.48 -14.98
CA ASP A 50 11.16 -2.58 -14.22
C ASP A 50 10.40 -2.76 -12.90
N ALA A 51 9.55 -3.79 -12.84
CA ALA A 51 8.77 -4.14 -11.64
C ALA A 51 9.65 -4.50 -10.43
N GLY A 52 10.92 -4.87 -10.66
CA GLY A 52 11.93 -5.15 -9.64
C GLY A 52 12.47 -3.88 -8.98
N ALA A 53 12.36 -2.74 -9.66
CA ALA A 53 12.97 -1.50 -9.22
C ALA A 53 12.37 -1.01 -7.89
N PRO A 54 13.19 -0.63 -6.89
CA PRO A 54 12.73 -0.04 -5.64
C PRO A 54 11.82 1.17 -5.85
N ALA A 55 12.15 1.98 -6.86
CA ALA A 55 11.42 3.19 -7.25
C ALA A 55 9.97 2.91 -7.66
N VAL A 56 9.72 1.80 -8.37
CA VAL A 56 8.37 1.39 -8.77
C VAL A 56 7.54 1.03 -7.55
N PHE A 57 8.11 0.25 -6.63
CA PHE A 57 7.43 -0.13 -5.39
C PHE A 57 7.04 1.10 -4.56
N THR A 58 7.99 2.01 -4.34
CA THR A 58 7.77 3.24 -3.57
C THR A 58 6.67 4.08 -4.19
N GLU A 59 6.68 4.26 -5.51
CA GLU A 59 5.70 5.10 -6.19
C GLU A 59 4.30 4.47 -6.21
N LEU A 60 4.21 3.15 -6.40
CA LEU A 60 2.95 2.43 -6.26
C LEU A 60 2.39 2.57 -4.84
N LEU A 61 3.22 2.55 -3.80
CA LEU A 61 2.74 2.77 -2.44
C LEU A 61 2.25 4.19 -2.19
N ARG A 62 2.89 5.18 -2.80
CA ARG A 62 2.52 6.59 -2.65
C ARG A 62 1.10 6.81 -3.16
N LEU A 63 0.89 6.53 -4.44
CA LEU A 63 -0.40 6.68 -5.10
C LEU A 63 -1.43 5.75 -4.48
N ASP A 64 -1.02 4.50 -4.29
CA ASP A 64 -1.93 3.42 -3.99
C ASP A 64 -1.76 2.91 -2.55
N SER A 65 -1.77 3.85 -1.58
CA SER A 65 -1.65 3.54 -0.15
C SER A 65 -2.80 2.65 0.34
N PRO A 66 -2.55 1.46 0.92
CA PRO A 66 -3.63 0.64 1.46
C PRO A 66 -4.30 1.26 2.69
N VAL A 67 -3.52 1.92 3.55
CA VAL A 67 -4.03 2.65 4.72
C VAL A 67 -4.35 4.07 4.28
N GLN A 68 -5.60 4.49 4.43
CA GLN A 68 -6.03 5.81 4.00
C GLN A 68 -5.81 6.88 5.08
N ALA A 69 -5.95 6.50 6.35
CA ALA A 69 -5.77 7.40 7.47
C ALA A 69 -5.36 6.65 8.75
N THR A 70 -4.70 7.36 9.66
CA THR A 70 -4.36 6.86 11.00
C THR A 70 -4.66 7.92 12.04
N ALA A 71 -5.22 7.53 13.19
CA ALA A 71 -5.54 8.45 14.28
C ALA A 71 -4.39 8.52 15.31
N ARG A 72 -4.24 9.67 15.95
CA ARG A 72 -3.39 9.89 17.13
C ARG A 72 -4.14 10.72 18.14
N THR A 73 -3.90 10.48 19.42
CA THR A 73 -4.44 11.29 20.51
C THR A 73 -3.32 12.16 21.08
N ALA A 74 -3.57 13.46 21.18
CA ALA A 74 -2.61 14.39 21.77
C ALA A 74 -2.43 14.08 23.26
N THR A 75 -1.18 13.96 23.72
CA THR A 75 -0.86 13.70 25.13
C THR A 75 -0.55 14.98 25.91
N VAL A 76 -0.38 16.09 25.19
CA VAL A 76 -0.12 17.43 25.69
C VAL A 76 -0.74 18.44 24.73
N ASP A 77 -1.01 19.65 25.20
CA ASP A 77 -1.42 20.77 24.35
C ASP A 77 -0.27 21.12 23.39
N GLN A 78 -0.58 21.31 22.11
CA GLN A 78 0.41 21.62 21.07
C GLN A 78 -0.23 22.31 19.86
N THR A 79 0.57 23.05 19.10
CA THR A 79 0.14 23.68 17.83
C THR A 79 0.72 22.91 16.65
N LEU A 80 -0.12 22.49 15.70
CA LEU A 80 0.28 21.80 14.47
C LEU A 80 -0.30 22.53 13.25
N GLY A 81 0.56 22.99 12.34
CA GLY A 81 0.10 23.69 11.13
C GLY A 81 -0.71 24.97 11.42
N GLY A 82 -0.43 25.63 12.54
CA GLY A 82 -1.19 26.80 13.01
C GLY A 82 -2.53 26.48 13.67
N ILE A 83 -2.83 25.20 13.93
CA ILE A 83 -4.03 24.75 14.64
C ILE A 83 -3.63 24.29 16.03
N ASP A 84 -4.26 24.86 17.05
CA ASP A 84 -4.09 24.42 18.43
C ASP A 84 -4.86 23.12 18.68
N ILE A 85 -4.18 22.14 19.27
CA ILE A 85 -4.70 20.81 19.60
C ILE A 85 -4.50 20.62 21.10
N SER A 86 -5.59 20.44 21.83
CA SER A 86 -5.57 20.20 23.27
C SER A 86 -5.26 18.74 23.60
N CYS A 87 -4.69 18.52 24.78
CA CYS A 87 -4.50 17.20 25.36
C CYS A 87 -5.82 16.40 25.38
N GLY A 88 -5.77 15.16 24.93
CA GLY A 88 -6.93 14.28 24.79
C GLY A 88 -7.65 14.36 23.45
N GLU A 89 -7.39 15.37 22.63
CA GLU A 89 -7.99 15.47 21.29
C GLU A 89 -7.41 14.44 20.32
N THR A 90 -8.26 13.93 19.43
CA THR A 90 -7.87 12.96 18.41
C THR A 90 -7.68 13.64 17.06
N VAL A 91 -6.48 13.49 16.50
CA VAL A 91 -6.10 13.99 15.19
C VAL A 91 -6.07 12.84 14.21
N LEU A 92 -6.72 13.01 13.06
CA LEU A 92 -6.68 12.05 11.96
C LEU A 92 -5.65 12.50 10.92
N ALA A 93 -4.59 11.71 10.76
CA ALA A 93 -3.62 11.91 9.68
C ALA A 93 -4.11 11.18 8.42
N CYS A 94 -4.56 11.94 7.43
CA CYS A 94 -5.01 11.43 6.13
C CYS A 94 -3.82 11.07 5.22
N VAL A 95 -3.27 9.87 5.41
CA VAL A 95 -2.12 9.33 4.64
C VAL A 95 -2.33 9.43 3.13
N ALA A 96 -3.53 9.10 2.64
CA ALA A 96 -3.82 9.15 1.20
C ALA A 96 -3.76 10.56 0.62
N ALA A 97 -4.13 11.57 1.40
CA ALA A 97 -4.05 12.98 1.02
C ALA A 97 -2.60 13.47 1.08
N ALA A 98 -1.87 13.18 2.17
CA ALA A 98 -0.47 13.57 2.32
C ALA A 98 0.42 12.99 1.22
N ASN A 99 0.18 11.74 0.80
CA ASN A 99 0.91 11.12 -0.31
C ASN A 99 0.60 11.74 -1.69
N ARG A 100 -0.45 12.55 -1.81
CA ARG A 100 -0.86 13.26 -3.03
C ARG A 100 -0.80 14.78 -2.86
N ASP A 101 -0.13 15.28 -1.83
CA ASP A 101 -0.07 16.71 -1.57
C ASP A 101 0.75 17.40 -2.68
N PRO A 102 0.16 18.32 -3.47
CA PRO A 102 0.87 19.03 -4.53
C PRO A 102 1.97 19.96 -3.99
N ALA A 103 1.95 20.32 -2.70
CA ALA A 103 3.06 21.05 -2.08
C ALA A 103 4.29 20.17 -1.84
N VAL A 104 4.15 18.84 -1.89
CA VAL A 104 5.22 17.87 -1.64
C VAL A 104 5.60 17.11 -2.91
N TYR A 105 4.62 16.80 -3.77
CA TYR A 105 4.79 16.00 -4.97
C TYR A 105 4.19 16.72 -6.18
N ASP A 106 5.02 17.16 -7.12
CA ASP A 106 4.55 17.68 -8.42
C ASP A 106 3.69 16.66 -9.15
N ASP A 107 2.66 17.06 -9.90
CA ASP A 107 1.76 16.12 -10.61
C ASP A 107 1.37 14.88 -9.77
N PRO A 108 0.76 15.07 -8.58
CA PRO A 108 0.70 14.05 -7.54
C PRO A 108 -0.08 12.79 -7.92
N ASP A 109 -0.93 12.84 -8.94
CA ASP A 109 -1.72 11.71 -9.42
C ASP A 109 -1.05 10.88 -10.52
N VAL A 110 0.06 11.38 -11.08
CA VAL A 110 0.85 10.72 -12.10
C VAL A 110 1.77 9.68 -11.47
N PHE A 111 1.85 8.53 -12.11
CA PHE A 111 2.79 7.47 -11.75
C PHE A 111 4.18 7.79 -12.28
N HIS A 112 5.09 8.19 -11.40
CA HIS A 112 6.46 8.57 -11.74
C HIS A 112 7.48 7.85 -10.85
N PRO A 113 7.95 6.65 -11.23
CA PRO A 113 9.01 5.94 -10.51
C PRO A 113 10.28 6.77 -10.44
N GLY A 114 10.82 6.94 -9.24
CA GLY A 114 12.08 7.67 -9.03
C GLY A 114 11.89 9.17 -8.87
N ARG A 115 10.65 9.64 -8.69
CA ARG A 115 10.38 11.04 -8.39
C ARG A 115 11.20 11.52 -7.18
N PRO A 116 11.73 12.75 -7.23
CA PRO A 116 12.36 13.35 -6.06
C PRO A 116 11.29 13.65 -4.99
N GLY A 117 11.74 13.73 -3.73
CA GLY A 117 10.88 14.08 -2.59
C GLY A 117 10.99 13.10 -1.42
N PRO A 118 10.21 13.33 -0.35
CA PRO A 118 10.23 12.48 0.83
C PRO A 118 9.61 11.11 0.54
N ALA A 119 10.02 10.12 1.34
CA ALA A 119 9.41 8.80 1.32
C ALA A 119 7.90 8.90 1.64
N PRO A 120 7.04 8.13 0.95
CA PRO A 120 5.60 8.14 1.21
C PRO A 120 5.27 7.69 2.63
N LEU A 121 4.21 8.27 3.19
CA LEU A 121 3.72 7.96 4.54
C LEU A 121 2.86 6.68 4.60
N THR A 122 2.84 5.89 3.53
CA THR A 122 2.05 4.66 3.40
C THR A 122 2.31 3.64 4.51
N PHE A 123 3.53 3.64 5.07
CA PHE A 123 3.91 2.79 6.20
C PHE A 123 3.94 3.54 7.54
N GLY A 124 3.40 4.75 7.59
CA GLY A 124 3.49 5.65 8.73
C GLY A 124 4.90 6.21 8.92
N HIS A 125 5.14 6.75 10.11
CA HIS A 125 6.40 7.35 10.51
C HIS A 125 6.61 7.20 12.03
N GLY A 126 7.86 7.36 12.49
CA GLY A 126 8.22 7.37 13.91
C GLY A 126 8.16 5.99 14.57
N ALA A 127 7.90 5.97 15.88
CA ALA A 127 7.92 4.75 16.71
C ALA A 127 6.94 3.66 16.27
N HIS A 128 5.88 4.04 15.53
CA HIS A 128 4.89 3.11 14.98
C HIS A 128 5.06 2.88 13.47
N TYR A 129 6.26 3.12 12.93
CA TYR A 129 6.56 2.76 11.55
C TYR A 129 6.29 1.27 11.31
N CYS A 130 5.70 0.95 10.15
CA CYS A 130 5.23 -0.39 9.85
C CYS A 130 6.36 -1.43 9.95
N LEU A 131 6.26 -2.30 10.96
CA LEU A 131 7.17 -3.43 11.15
C LEU A 131 7.21 -4.37 9.92
N GLY A 132 6.11 -4.45 9.18
CA GLY A 132 5.97 -5.26 7.97
C GLY A 132 6.47 -4.62 6.69
N ALA A 133 6.99 -3.38 6.70
CA ALA A 133 7.39 -2.68 5.48
C ALA A 133 8.43 -3.45 4.62
N PRO A 134 9.49 -4.07 5.20
CA PRO A 134 10.44 -4.86 4.42
C PRO A 134 9.80 -6.10 3.78
N LEU A 135 8.93 -6.80 4.51
CA LEU A 135 8.22 -7.97 4.02
C LEU A 135 7.23 -7.58 2.90
N ALA A 136 6.46 -6.52 3.11
CA ALA A 136 5.54 -6.00 2.10
C ALA A 136 6.27 -5.63 0.81
N ARG A 137 7.47 -5.06 0.90
CA ARG A 137 8.33 -4.79 -0.25
C ARG A 137 8.73 -6.07 -0.96
N LEU A 138 9.29 -7.03 -0.24
CA LEU A 138 9.72 -8.31 -0.78
C LEU A 138 8.58 -9.02 -1.52
N GLU A 139 7.45 -9.21 -0.85
CA GLU A 139 6.29 -9.92 -1.42
C GLU A 139 5.69 -9.17 -2.61
N THR A 140 5.60 -7.83 -2.54
CA THR A 140 5.09 -7.01 -3.66
C THR A 140 5.97 -7.15 -4.88
N THR A 141 7.28 -6.94 -4.70
CA THR A 141 8.22 -6.97 -5.81
C THR A 141 8.23 -8.35 -6.45
N ALA A 142 8.28 -9.42 -5.65
CA ALA A 142 8.20 -10.79 -6.16
C ALA A 142 6.90 -11.06 -6.93
N ALA A 143 5.75 -10.69 -6.36
CA ALA A 143 4.45 -10.89 -6.98
C ALA A 143 4.29 -10.09 -8.28
N LEU A 144 4.62 -8.78 -8.28
CA LEU A 144 4.53 -7.94 -9.47
C LEU A 144 5.43 -8.46 -10.60
N CYS A 145 6.69 -8.80 -10.29
CA CYS A 145 7.59 -9.38 -11.27
C CYS A 145 7.02 -10.65 -11.90
N HIS A 146 6.47 -11.56 -11.09
CA HIS A 146 5.91 -12.81 -11.60
C HIS A 146 4.63 -12.60 -12.41
N ILE A 147 3.73 -11.75 -11.94
CA ILE A 147 2.45 -11.46 -12.59
C ILE A 147 2.68 -10.75 -13.92
N LEU A 148 3.50 -9.69 -13.95
CA LEU A 148 3.71 -8.87 -15.14
C LEU A 148 4.48 -9.63 -16.25
N ARG A 149 5.35 -10.59 -15.90
CA ARG A 149 6.00 -11.49 -16.88
C ARG A 149 5.00 -12.27 -17.74
N ARG A 150 3.82 -12.56 -17.19
CA ARG A 150 2.73 -13.29 -17.89
C ARG A 150 1.83 -12.38 -18.73
N ARG A 151 2.23 -11.11 -18.92
CA ARG A 151 1.55 -10.09 -19.73
C ARG A 151 0.04 -10.06 -19.48
N PRO A 152 -0.40 -9.85 -18.22
CA PRO A 152 -1.82 -9.83 -17.89
C PRO A 152 -2.50 -8.64 -18.58
N VAL A 153 -3.79 -8.79 -18.86
CA VAL A 153 -4.68 -7.72 -19.30
C VAL A 153 -5.90 -7.67 -18.38
N LEU A 154 -6.47 -6.48 -18.18
CA LEU A 154 -7.77 -6.36 -17.53
C LEU A 154 -8.84 -7.01 -18.41
N ALA A 155 -9.61 -7.91 -17.82
CA ALA A 155 -10.66 -8.69 -18.50
C ALA A 155 -12.08 -8.20 -18.13
N GLY A 156 -12.18 -7.06 -17.46
CA GLY A 156 -13.41 -6.47 -16.97
C GLY A 156 -13.12 -5.38 -15.93
N SER A 157 -14.17 -4.67 -15.52
CA SER A 157 -14.05 -3.58 -14.55
C SER A 157 -13.73 -4.10 -13.14
N PRO A 158 -12.72 -3.53 -12.45
CA PRO A 158 -12.51 -3.78 -11.03
C PRO A 158 -13.72 -3.36 -10.20
N THR A 159 -13.99 -4.09 -9.11
CA THR A 159 -14.91 -3.64 -8.06
C THR A 159 -14.14 -3.25 -6.82
N TRP A 160 -14.69 -2.33 -6.02
CA TRP A 160 -14.02 -1.75 -4.86
C TRP A 160 -14.70 -2.15 -3.57
N ARG A 161 -13.91 -2.26 -2.50
CA ARG A 161 -14.48 -2.39 -1.16
C ARG A 161 -14.95 -1.03 -0.68
N ASP A 162 -16.08 -1.03 0.01
CA ASP A 162 -16.59 0.14 0.71
C ASP A 162 -16.05 0.18 2.14
N THR A 163 -14.80 0.61 2.29
CA THR A 163 -14.13 0.71 3.60
C THR A 163 -13.31 1.99 3.70
N ALA A 164 -13.56 2.80 4.74
CA ALA A 164 -12.94 4.12 4.91
C ALA A 164 -11.45 4.05 5.29
N ALA A 165 -11.06 3.13 6.19
CA ALA A 165 -9.68 3.07 6.70
C ALA A 165 -8.70 2.37 5.77
N ILE A 166 -9.21 1.44 4.96
CA ILE A 166 -8.40 0.55 4.13
C ILE A 166 -8.97 0.56 2.72
N ARG A 167 -8.14 0.90 1.74
CA ARG A 167 -8.54 0.91 0.33
C ARG A 167 -7.99 -0.31 -0.41
N GLY A 168 -8.79 -0.84 -1.33
CA GLY A 168 -8.36 -1.88 -2.25
C GLY A 168 -9.53 -2.49 -3.01
N PRO A 169 -9.27 -3.16 -4.14
CA PRO A 169 -10.31 -3.79 -4.93
C PRO A 169 -10.91 -4.99 -4.18
N ALA A 170 -12.21 -5.19 -4.36
CA ALA A 170 -12.90 -6.42 -3.98
C ALA A 170 -12.63 -7.52 -5.02
N THR A 171 -12.66 -7.15 -6.31
CA THR A 171 -12.34 -8.01 -7.46
C THR A 171 -11.57 -7.23 -8.53
N VAL A 172 -10.66 -7.91 -9.25
CA VAL A 172 -10.03 -7.39 -10.47
C VAL A 172 -10.01 -8.51 -11.50
N PRO A 173 -10.89 -8.47 -12.51
CA PRO A 173 -10.88 -9.47 -13.58
C PRO A 173 -9.61 -9.32 -14.41
N ILE A 174 -8.79 -10.37 -14.46
CA ILE A 174 -7.56 -10.40 -15.27
C ILE A 174 -7.54 -11.65 -16.15
N ARG A 175 -6.97 -11.50 -17.34
CA ARG A 175 -6.63 -12.61 -18.23
C ARG A 175 -5.14 -12.58 -18.51
N PHE A 176 -4.50 -13.74 -18.42
CA PHE A 176 -3.10 -13.89 -18.83
C PHE A 176 -3.03 -14.22 -20.32
N GLY A 177 -2.01 -13.72 -21.01
CA GLY A 177 -1.64 -14.28 -22.31
C GLY A 177 -1.19 -15.72 -22.13
N ALA A 178 -1.53 -16.58 -23.10
CA ALA A 178 -0.91 -17.91 -23.20
C ALA A 178 0.58 -17.77 -23.50
#